data_AF-A0A7Z0PRT3-F1
#
_entry.id   AF-A0A7Z0PRT3-F1
#
_cell.length_a   1.000
_cell.length_b   1.000
_cell.length_c   1.000
_cell.angle_alpha   90.00
_cell.angle_beta   90.00
_cell.angle_gamma   90.00
#
_symmetry.space_group_name_H-M   'P 1'
#
loop_
_entity.id
_entity.type
_entity.pdbx_description
1 polymer ?
#
loop_
_entity_poly.entity_id
_entity_poly.type
_entity_poly.pdbx_seq_one_letter_code
_entity_poly.pdbx_strand_id
1 'polypeptide(L)'
;MSQQAPGSLSPLHVPVEWWQERSVFLKDGVLALTLTLLTAVPTLSHLGAQIGDLPERPASPLGVGLVLAQTLPLAVRRRWPAACLAVVAGAFAVHQALGFTTTFASMGLYLALYSAGAHQVRFRRDAAVVASSGYVVLAVVLDRFGSPQSVPDYLAFYVAPAAVWLVGSTVRGRRAEEANRRRTAAEAATAAERARIARELHDVVTHHVTAMVVQADAAQFLLTSAPDRAGQGLTAVSDTGRRALTELRYLLGVLEATGESASEDLARAESARAEPARREPEREGLFREGPQRGDRAPALGRVADLVEQGRRSGQPVEFSERGERRPRSVDVELASYRVVQEALTNAMKHAAGQPTRVLLRHGEEHVELQVTTDGPLAAPVTWTPGPAGGRGLAGLRARVRMLGGELEAGPRPEGGFEVRATIPSKPLQE
;
A
#
# COMPACT_ATOMS: atom_id res chain seq x y z
N MET A 1 -47.43 15.56 10.37
CA MET A 1 -46.60 14.56 9.66
C MET A 1 -45.17 15.11 9.55
N SER A 2 -44.36 14.89 10.59
CA SER A 2 -42.91 15.17 10.55
C SER A 2 -42.22 13.94 11.12
N GLN A 3 -41.61 13.13 10.25
CA GLN A 3 -40.74 12.03 10.65
C GLN A 3 -39.31 12.57 10.73
N GLN A 4 -38.78 12.69 11.95
CA GLN A 4 -37.35 12.77 12.19
C GLN A 4 -36.83 11.37 12.51
N ALA A 5 -35.90 10.89 11.70
CA ALA A 5 -35.11 9.69 11.97
C ALA A 5 -34.06 9.99 13.07
N PRO A 6 -33.84 9.09 14.06
CA PRO A 6 -32.73 9.23 14.99
C PRO A 6 -31.45 8.66 14.35
N GLY A 7 -30.53 9.55 13.95
CA GLY A 7 -29.18 9.18 13.56
C GLY A 7 -28.41 8.65 14.76
N SER A 8 -28.18 7.34 14.79
CA SER A 8 -27.35 6.62 15.75
C SER A 8 -25.88 7.04 15.61
N LEU A 9 -25.36 7.80 16.58
CA LEU A 9 -23.93 7.88 16.85
C LEU A 9 -23.66 7.14 18.15
N SER A 10 -23.19 5.89 18.04
CA SER A 10 -22.71 5.11 19.19
C SER A 10 -21.32 5.63 19.60
N PRO A 11 -21.15 6.23 20.79
CA PRO A 11 -19.87 6.82 21.22
C PRO A 11 -18.79 5.78 21.61
N LEU A 12 -19.06 4.49 21.44
CA LEU A 12 -18.19 3.40 21.91
C LEU A 12 -17.21 2.86 20.85
N HIS A 13 -17.34 3.22 19.58
CA HIS A 13 -16.40 2.75 18.53
C HIS A 13 -15.11 3.57 18.43
N VAL A 14 -15.20 4.89 18.64
CA VAL A 14 -14.07 5.83 18.58
C VAL A 14 -12.92 5.49 19.55
N PRO A 15 -13.14 5.08 20.82
CA PRO A 15 -12.04 4.75 21.72
C PRO A 15 -11.26 3.49 21.30
N VAL A 16 -11.88 2.56 20.57
CA VAL A 16 -11.23 1.30 20.16
C VAL A 16 -10.30 1.52 18.98
N GLU A 17 -10.71 2.28 17.97
CA GLU A 17 -9.86 2.62 16.81
C GLU A 17 -8.68 3.50 17.23
N TRP A 18 -8.92 4.53 18.04
CA TRP A 18 -7.87 5.37 18.62
C TRP A 18 -6.85 4.56 19.43
N TRP A 19 -7.32 3.58 20.22
CA TRP A 19 -6.44 2.69 20.95
C TRP A 19 -5.66 1.76 20.02
N GLN A 20 -6.27 1.29 18.92
CA GLN A 20 -5.59 0.43 17.94
C GLN A 20 -4.45 1.13 17.21
N GLU A 21 -4.56 2.42 16.94
CA GLU A 21 -3.51 3.22 16.26
C GLU A 21 -2.32 3.59 17.16
N ARG A 22 -2.49 3.55 18.50
CA ARG A 22 -1.40 3.88 19.44
C ARG A 22 -0.23 2.89 19.36
N SER A 23 0.96 3.43 19.59
CA SER A 23 2.23 2.68 19.56
C SER A 23 2.21 1.49 20.52
N VAL A 24 2.88 0.40 20.11
CA VAL A 24 2.96 -0.84 20.88
C VAL A 24 3.53 -0.61 22.29
N PHE A 25 4.47 0.33 22.43
CA PHE A 25 5.05 0.72 23.71
C PHE A 25 4.05 1.37 24.66
N LEU A 26 3.12 2.20 24.17
CA LEU A 26 2.09 2.81 25.01
C LEU A 26 1.13 1.74 25.55
N LYS A 27 0.72 0.80 24.70
CA LYS A 27 -0.16 -0.32 25.10
C LYS A 27 0.49 -1.20 26.16
N ASP A 28 1.77 -1.52 25.98
CA ASP A 28 2.51 -2.36 26.91
C ASP A 28 2.84 -1.62 28.23
N GLY A 29 3.11 -0.32 28.17
CA GLY A 29 3.30 0.55 29.34
C GLY A 29 2.02 0.73 30.15
N VAL A 30 0.87 0.96 29.50
CA VAL A 30 -0.43 1.02 30.18
C VAL A 30 -0.73 -0.31 30.85
N LEU A 31 -0.48 -1.44 30.20
CA LEU A 31 -0.69 -2.75 30.83
C LEU A 31 0.21 -2.95 32.06
N ALA A 32 1.48 -2.57 31.99
CA ALA A 32 2.40 -2.65 33.13
C ALA A 32 1.93 -1.76 34.30
N LEU A 33 1.48 -0.53 33.99
CA LEU A 33 0.92 0.40 34.97
C LEU A 33 -0.35 -0.15 35.60
N THR A 34 -1.30 -0.64 34.80
CA THR A 34 -2.56 -1.22 35.28
C THR A 34 -2.29 -2.42 36.19
N LEU A 35 -1.40 -3.34 35.82
CA LEU A 35 -1.02 -4.47 36.65
C LEU A 35 -0.41 -4.01 37.98
N THR A 36 0.46 -3.01 37.95
CA THR A 36 1.08 -2.44 39.16
C THR A 36 0.03 -1.82 40.08
N LEU A 37 -0.90 -1.03 39.54
CA LEU A 37 -1.99 -0.45 40.32
C LEU A 37 -2.90 -1.51 40.93
N LEU A 38 -3.16 -2.61 40.20
CA LEU A 38 -4.01 -3.70 40.68
C LEU A 38 -3.40 -4.44 41.88
N THR A 39 -2.07 -4.44 42.03
CA THR A 39 -1.40 -5.01 43.22
C THR A 39 -1.74 -4.26 44.52
N ALA A 40 -2.09 -2.97 44.42
CA ALA A 40 -2.44 -2.13 45.56
C ALA A 40 -3.93 -2.21 45.95
N VAL A 41 -4.75 -2.96 45.20
CA VAL A 41 -6.19 -3.12 45.45
C VAL A 41 -6.41 -4.27 46.44
N PRO A 42 -6.91 -4.02 47.68
CA PRO A 42 -6.97 -5.04 48.73
C PRO A 42 -7.83 -6.27 48.40
N THR A 43 -8.86 -6.10 47.57
CA THR A 43 -9.73 -7.20 47.14
C THR A 43 -9.09 -8.09 46.07
N LEU A 44 -8.10 -7.57 45.34
CA LEU A 44 -7.40 -8.27 44.26
C LEU A 44 -5.99 -8.70 44.67
N SER A 45 -5.43 -8.14 45.75
CA SER A 45 -4.08 -8.48 46.22
C SER A 45 -3.97 -9.95 46.61
N HIS A 46 -5.03 -10.58 47.09
CA HIS A 46 -5.05 -12.02 47.42
C HIS A 46 -5.17 -12.95 46.20
N LEU A 47 -5.49 -12.42 45.01
CA LEU A 47 -5.56 -13.21 43.78
C LEU A 47 -4.18 -13.27 43.13
N GLY A 48 -3.44 -14.34 43.42
CA GLY A 48 -2.10 -14.55 42.85
C GLY A 48 -1.64 -16.00 42.98
N ALA A 49 -0.61 -16.36 42.20
CA ALA A 49 -0.01 -17.67 42.27
C ALA A 49 0.89 -17.76 43.52
N GLN A 50 0.43 -18.48 44.54
CA GLN A 50 1.21 -18.84 45.71
C GLN A 50 1.77 -20.25 45.54
N ILE A 51 3.09 -20.37 45.60
CA ILE A 51 3.80 -21.65 45.53
C ILE A 51 4.61 -21.81 46.82
N GLY A 52 4.52 -22.98 47.44
CA GLY A 52 5.35 -23.38 48.57
C GLY A 52 4.77 -23.07 49.96
N ASP A 53 3.75 -22.22 50.07
CA ASP A 53 3.00 -21.99 51.31
C ASP A 53 3.85 -21.78 52.58
N LEU A 54 4.89 -20.95 52.46
CA LEU A 54 5.79 -20.60 53.57
C LEU A 54 5.13 -19.57 54.51
N PRO A 55 5.57 -19.48 55.79
CA PRO A 55 5.04 -18.49 56.73
C PRO A 55 5.18 -17.06 56.20
N GLU A 56 4.07 -16.31 56.19
CA GLU A 56 4.04 -14.97 55.60
C GLU A 56 4.86 -13.95 56.38
N ARG A 57 5.66 -13.17 55.64
CA ARG A 57 6.37 -12.00 56.15
C ARG A 57 5.65 -10.71 55.77
N PRO A 58 5.59 -9.71 56.67
CA PRO A 58 4.96 -8.43 56.39
C PRO A 58 5.65 -7.68 55.25
N ALA A 59 4.91 -6.77 54.62
CA ALA A 59 5.43 -5.94 53.55
C ALA A 59 6.68 -5.16 53.99
N SER A 60 7.72 -5.24 53.18
CA SER A 60 8.99 -4.52 53.37
C SER A 60 9.35 -3.72 52.11
N PRO A 61 10.24 -2.71 52.20
CA PRO A 61 10.73 -1.99 51.01
C PRO A 61 11.31 -2.92 49.95
N LEU A 62 11.94 -4.01 50.38
CA LEU A 62 12.46 -5.05 49.49
C LEU A 62 11.33 -5.83 48.79
N GLY A 63 10.26 -6.18 49.51
CA GLY A 63 9.07 -6.81 48.91
C GLY A 63 8.39 -5.92 47.87
N VAL A 64 8.29 -4.61 48.13
CA VAL A 64 7.77 -3.63 47.15
C VAL A 64 8.66 -3.57 45.91
N GLY A 65 9.99 -3.56 46.09
CA GLY A 65 10.94 -3.61 44.97
C GLY A 65 10.78 -4.86 44.11
N LEU A 66 10.57 -6.03 44.72
CA LEU A 66 10.34 -7.29 44.00
C LEU A 66 9.00 -7.29 43.24
N VAL A 67 7.94 -6.70 43.81
CA VAL A 67 6.65 -6.52 43.14
C VAL A 67 6.81 -5.63 41.90
N LEU A 68 7.51 -4.50 42.00
CA LEU A 68 7.78 -3.63 40.85
C LEU A 68 8.62 -4.34 39.79
N ALA A 69 9.57 -5.18 40.18
CA ALA A 69 10.37 -5.98 39.25
C ALA A 69 9.54 -7.06 38.53
N GLN A 70 8.38 -7.46 39.06
CA GLN A 70 7.45 -8.38 38.37
C GLN A 70 6.55 -7.68 37.35
N THR A 71 6.34 -6.36 37.45
CA THR A 71 5.40 -5.61 36.60
C THR A 71 6.07 -4.66 35.61
N LEU A 72 7.07 -3.88 36.03
CA LEU A 72 7.71 -2.85 35.18
C LEU A 72 8.38 -3.41 33.92
N PRO A 73 9.10 -4.55 33.95
CA PRO A 73 9.71 -5.11 32.74
C PRO A 73 8.70 -5.50 31.66
N LEU A 74 7.41 -5.65 31.99
CA LEU A 74 6.36 -5.99 31.02
C LEU A 74 6.16 -4.90 29.96
N ALA A 75 6.61 -3.67 30.21
CA ALA A 75 6.61 -2.58 29.24
C ALA A 75 7.53 -2.87 28.03
N VAL A 76 8.58 -3.67 28.21
CA VAL A 76 9.53 -4.05 27.15
C VAL A 76 9.39 -5.50 26.71
N ARG A 77 8.31 -6.18 27.12
CA ARG A 77 8.10 -7.63 26.91
C ARG A 77 8.12 -8.11 25.46
N ARG A 78 7.83 -7.21 24.50
CA ARG A 78 7.85 -7.53 23.06
C ARG A 78 9.20 -7.27 22.40
N ARG A 79 10.01 -6.36 22.95
CA ARG A 79 11.34 -6.02 22.41
C ARG A 79 12.44 -6.90 22.97
N TRP A 80 12.38 -7.20 24.27
CA TRP A 80 13.35 -8.04 24.98
C TRP A 80 12.65 -9.13 25.81
N PRO A 81 11.94 -10.08 25.16
CA PRO A 81 11.09 -11.04 25.89
C PRO A 81 11.85 -11.93 26.89
N ALA A 82 13.12 -12.26 26.64
CA ALA A 82 13.92 -13.18 27.47
C ALA A 82 14.45 -12.46 28.69
N ALA A 83 14.97 -11.25 28.50
CA ALA A 83 15.37 -10.39 29.61
C ALA A 83 14.17 -10.08 30.50
N CYS A 84 13.02 -9.75 29.90
CA CYS A 84 11.77 -9.55 30.63
C CYS A 84 11.38 -10.79 31.45
N LEU A 85 11.37 -11.98 30.85
CA LEU A 85 11.05 -13.21 31.56
C LEU A 85 12.05 -13.51 32.67
N ALA A 86 13.36 -13.33 32.43
CA ALA A 86 14.39 -13.59 33.42
C ALA A 86 14.24 -12.69 34.66
N VAL A 87 14.01 -11.39 34.45
CA VAL A 87 13.81 -10.44 35.56
C VAL A 87 12.52 -10.75 36.33
N VAL A 88 11.41 -10.97 35.62
CA VAL A 88 10.11 -11.22 36.26
C VAL A 88 10.10 -12.57 37.00
N ALA A 89 10.63 -13.63 36.38
CA ALA A 89 10.72 -14.95 36.99
C ALA A 89 11.70 -14.98 38.18
N GLY A 90 12.84 -14.29 38.07
CA GLY A 90 13.78 -14.15 39.17
C GLY A 90 13.19 -13.38 40.35
N ALA A 91 12.53 -12.25 40.09
CA ALA A 91 11.86 -11.47 41.11
C ALA A 91 10.73 -12.26 41.80
N PHE A 92 9.94 -13.01 41.03
CA PHE A 92 8.91 -13.91 41.56
C PHE A 92 9.52 -15.02 42.43
N ALA A 93 10.58 -15.69 41.96
CA ALA A 93 11.25 -16.74 42.71
C ALA A 93 11.79 -16.25 44.05
N VAL A 94 12.44 -15.09 44.07
CA VAL A 94 12.95 -14.46 45.30
C VAL A 94 11.81 -14.03 46.22
N HIS A 95 10.71 -13.49 45.67
CA HIS A 95 9.53 -13.10 46.44
C HIS A 95 8.91 -14.30 47.18
N GLN A 96 8.76 -15.44 46.49
CA GLN A 96 8.25 -16.69 47.08
C GLN A 96 9.21 -17.29 48.11
N ALA A 97 10.52 -17.36 47.80
CA ALA A 97 11.50 -17.96 48.69
C ALA A 97 11.67 -17.21 50.02
N LEU A 98 11.44 -15.89 50.02
CA LEU A 98 11.47 -15.07 51.22
C LEU A 98 10.15 -15.09 52.02
N GLY A 99 9.10 -15.76 51.50
CA GLY A 99 7.80 -15.87 52.15
C GLY A 99 7.04 -14.54 52.21
N PHE A 100 7.25 -13.61 51.27
CA PHE A 100 6.42 -12.40 51.22
C PHE A 100 5.00 -12.73 50.78
N THR A 101 4.00 -12.04 51.34
CA THR A 101 2.60 -12.22 50.98
C THR A 101 2.40 -12.12 49.46
N THR A 102 1.68 -13.10 48.91
CA THR A 102 1.39 -13.18 47.48
C THR A 102 0.58 -11.96 47.06
N THR A 103 0.94 -11.38 45.92
CA THR A 103 0.20 -10.26 45.32
C THR A 103 -0.22 -10.59 43.90
N PHE A 104 -1.13 -9.77 43.36
CA PHE A 104 -1.53 -9.81 41.94
C PHE A 104 -0.33 -9.64 40.97
N ALA A 105 0.84 -9.19 41.47
CA ALA A 105 2.09 -9.08 40.71
C ALA A 105 2.52 -10.41 40.07
N SER A 106 2.17 -11.54 40.69
CA SER A 106 2.41 -12.89 40.18
C SER A 106 1.78 -13.12 38.79
N MET A 107 0.71 -12.39 38.43
CA MET A 107 0.14 -12.42 37.09
C MET A 107 1.10 -11.93 36.01
N GLY A 108 2.07 -11.09 36.40
CA GLY A 108 3.16 -10.64 35.55
C GLY A 108 4.03 -11.78 35.04
N LEU A 109 4.23 -12.84 35.84
CA LEU A 109 4.97 -14.04 35.43
C LEU A 109 4.29 -14.75 34.26
N TYR A 110 2.99 -14.99 34.36
CA TYR A 110 2.21 -15.61 33.27
C TYR A 110 2.24 -14.74 32.01
N LEU A 111 2.13 -13.42 32.17
CA LEU A 111 2.19 -12.53 31.03
C LEU A 111 3.58 -12.50 30.37
N ALA A 112 4.64 -12.57 31.16
CA ALA A 112 6.02 -12.67 30.67
C ALA A 112 6.27 -14.01 29.95
N LEU A 113 5.77 -15.13 30.49
CA LEU A 113 5.82 -16.45 29.85
C LEU A 113 5.07 -16.48 28.52
N TYR A 114 3.85 -15.95 28.48
CA TYR A 114 3.08 -15.80 27.24
C TYR A 114 3.84 -14.95 26.23
N SER A 115 4.37 -13.79 26.65
CA SER A 115 5.10 -12.90 25.76
C SER A 115 6.37 -13.54 25.22
N ALA A 116 7.11 -14.27 26.05
CA ALA A 116 8.28 -15.01 25.63
C ALA A 116 7.91 -16.10 24.62
N GLY A 117 6.89 -16.92 24.88
CA GLY A 117 6.39 -17.91 23.92
C GLY A 117 5.92 -17.29 22.59
N ALA A 118 5.28 -16.13 22.63
CA ALA A 118 4.72 -15.45 21.46
C ALA A 118 5.74 -14.65 20.64
N HIS A 119 6.75 -14.04 21.28
CA HIS A 119 7.65 -13.08 20.61
C HIS A 119 9.11 -13.57 20.53
N GLN A 120 9.52 -14.63 21.22
CA GLN A 120 10.91 -15.10 21.14
C GLN A 120 11.24 -15.78 19.83
N VAL A 121 12.14 -15.18 19.03
CA VAL A 121 12.53 -15.73 17.73
C VAL A 121 13.73 -16.67 17.85
N ARG A 122 14.75 -16.31 18.63
CA ARG A 122 16.04 -17.01 18.74
C ARG A 122 16.13 -17.82 20.03
N PHE A 123 16.80 -18.97 20.01
CA PHE A 123 17.07 -19.84 21.18
C PHE A 123 15.80 -20.22 21.97
N ARG A 124 14.67 -20.44 21.28
CA ARG A 124 13.36 -20.69 21.92
C ARG A 124 13.34 -21.94 22.81
N ARG A 125 14.02 -23.00 22.37
CA ARG A 125 14.09 -24.27 23.10
C ARG A 125 14.90 -24.07 24.35
N ASP A 126 16.03 -23.38 24.22
CA ASP A 126 16.92 -23.04 25.33
C ASP A 126 16.19 -22.15 26.34
N ALA A 127 15.41 -21.15 25.89
CA ALA A 127 14.61 -20.31 26.78
C ALA A 127 13.53 -21.11 27.54
N ALA A 128 12.86 -22.07 26.89
CA ALA A 128 11.91 -22.96 27.55
C ALA A 128 12.60 -23.88 28.57
N VAL A 129 13.75 -24.45 28.20
CA VAL A 129 14.56 -25.31 29.08
C VAL A 129 15.06 -24.53 30.29
N VAL A 130 15.57 -23.30 30.09
CA VAL A 130 16.03 -22.41 31.16
C VAL A 130 14.88 -22.04 32.09
N ALA A 131 13.71 -21.67 31.55
CA ALA A 131 12.54 -21.35 32.38
C ALA A 131 12.05 -22.56 33.19
N SER A 132 12.02 -23.75 32.57
CA SER A 132 11.65 -25.01 33.23
C SER A 132 12.66 -25.39 34.32
N SER A 133 13.95 -25.24 34.04
CA SER A 133 15.02 -25.50 35.00
C SER A 133 14.95 -24.52 36.18
N GLY A 134 14.68 -23.24 35.91
CA GLY A 134 14.48 -22.24 36.96
C GLY A 134 13.28 -22.55 37.85
N TYR A 135 12.19 -23.07 37.29
CA TYR A 135 11.05 -23.56 38.07
C TYR A 135 11.43 -24.73 38.99
N VAL A 136 12.17 -25.72 38.47
CA VAL A 136 12.65 -26.86 39.28
C VAL A 136 13.54 -26.38 40.42
N VAL A 137 14.45 -25.44 40.16
CA VAL A 137 15.29 -24.83 41.20
C VAL A 137 14.43 -24.14 42.26
N LEU A 138 13.42 -23.37 41.86
CA LEU A 138 12.49 -22.73 42.81
C LEU A 138 11.75 -23.77 43.66
N ALA A 139 11.24 -24.84 43.07
CA ALA A 139 10.54 -25.90 43.81
C ALA A 139 11.46 -26.57 44.85
N VAL A 140 12.70 -26.90 44.47
CA VAL A 140 13.71 -27.45 45.40
C VAL A 140 14.04 -26.47 46.52
N VAL A 141 14.18 -25.17 46.20
CA VAL A 141 14.45 -24.15 47.19
C VAL A 141 13.30 -24.07 48.20
N LEU A 142 12.05 -24.01 47.74
CA LEU A 142 10.87 -23.94 48.62
C LEU A 142 10.72 -25.18 49.51
N ASP A 143 10.96 -26.37 48.97
CA ASP A 143 11.02 -27.62 49.73
C ASP A 143 12.08 -27.55 50.86
N ARG A 144 13.30 -27.08 50.55
CA ARG A 144 14.37 -26.91 51.55
C ARG A 144 14.08 -25.85 52.60
N PHE A 145 13.23 -24.87 52.30
CA PHE A 145 12.78 -23.86 53.26
C PHE A 145 11.59 -24.33 54.12
N GLY A 146 11.18 -25.60 54.01
CA GLY A 146 10.17 -26.21 54.87
C GLY A 146 8.73 -26.06 54.34
N SER A 147 8.57 -25.95 53.02
CA SER A 147 7.25 -25.98 52.39
C SER A 147 6.48 -27.25 52.77
N PRO A 148 5.17 -27.16 53.11
CA PRO A 148 4.34 -28.34 53.37
C PRO A 148 3.89 -29.05 52.08
N GLN A 149 4.22 -28.51 50.90
CA GLN A 149 3.75 -29.01 49.61
C GLN A 149 4.47 -30.30 49.21
N SER A 150 3.74 -31.21 48.56
CA SER A 150 4.27 -32.47 48.04
C SER A 150 4.74 -32.34 46.59
N VAL A 151 5.52 -33.33 46.10
CA VAL A 151 6.00 -33.35 44.69
C VAL A 151 4.84 -33.24 43.67
N PRO A 152 3.71 -33.95 43.82
CA PRO A 152 2.54 -33.76 42.96
C PRO A 152 2.02 -32.32 42.89
N ASP A 153 2.06 -31.57 43.99
CA ASP A 153 1.59 -30.18 44.04
C ASP A 153 2.47 -29.27 43.17
N TYR A 154 3.79 -29.43 43.25
CA TYR A 154 4.73 -28.74 42.36
C TYR A 154 4.50 -29.13 40.89
N LEU A 155 4.29 -30.41 40.59
CA LEU A 155 3.96 -30.82 39.22
C LEU A 155 2.67 -30.16 38.72
N ALA A 156 1.63 -30.07 39.57
CA ALA A 156 0.39 -29.39 39.24
C ALA A 156 0.60 -27.88 38.99
N PHE A 157 1.37 -27.20 39.85
CA PHE A 157 1.69 -25.77 39.67
C PHE A 157 2.49 -25.51 38.40
N TYR A 158 3.31 -26.44 37.94
CA TYR A 158 4.08 -26.31 36.69
C TYR A 158 3.20 -26.32 35.42
N VAL A 159 2.03 -26.98 35.47
CA VAL A 159 1.13 -27.10 34.31
C VAL A 159 0.67 -25.73 33.82
N ALA A 160 0.33 -24.80 34.72
CA ALA A 160 -0.17 -23.48 34.34
C ALA A 160 0.87 -22.63 33.56
N PRO A 161 2.12 -22.42 34.07
CA PRO A 161 3.19 -21.79 33.31
C PRO A 161 3.48 -22.46 31.96
N ALA A 162 3.52 -23.80 31.93
CA ALA A 162 3.77 -24.57 30.72
C ALA A 162 2.65 -24.37 29.68
N ALA A 163 1.39 -24.40 30.12
CA ALA A 163 0.23 -24.13 29.27
C ALA A 163 0.25 -22.70 28.71
N VAL A 164 0.58 -21.71 29.54
CA VAL A 164 0.68 -20.30 29.10
C VAL A 164 1.80 -20.09 28.07
N TRP A 165 2.95 -20.73 28.26
CA TRP A 165 4.02 -20.74 27.26
C TRP A 165 3.56 -21.39 25.95
N LEU A 166 2.87 -22.53 26.04
CA LEU A 166 2.33 -23.25 24.88
C LEU A 166 1.32 -22.38 24.11
N VAL A 167 0.41 -21.71 24.80
CA VAL A 167 -0.54 -20.76 24.19
C VAL A 167 0.22 -19.64 23.46
N GLY A 168 1.24 -19.04 24.08
CA GLY A 168 2.08 -18.04 23.41
C GLY A 168 2.72 -18.59 22.13
N SER A 169 3.28 -19.80 22.19
CA SER A 169 3.93 -20.45 21.06
C SER A 169 2.96 -20.79 19.91
N THR A 170 1.73 -21.21 20.22
CA THR A 170 0.69 -21.52 19.23
C THR A 170 0.16 -20.26 18.56
N VAL A 171 -0.03 -19.16 19.31
CA VAL A 171 -0.41 -17.84 18.74
C VAL A 171 0.64 -17.37 17.74
N ARG A 172 1.93 -17.56 18.04
CA ARG A 172 3.00 -17.27 17.07
C ARG A 172 2.92 -18.14 15.83
N GLY A 173 2.72 -19.45 16.01
CA GLY A 173 2.54 -20.39 14.91
C GLY A 173 1.43 -19.95 13.97
N ARG A 174 0.27 -19.61 14.53
CA ARG A 174 -0.88 -19.08 13.79
C ARG A 174 -0.58 -17.77 13.05
N ARG A 175 0.11 -16.81 13.68
CA ARG A 175 0.51 -15.55 13.03
C ARG A 175 1.49 -15.77 11.88
N ALA A 176 2.44 -16.69 12.04
CA ALA A 176 3.39 -17.04 10.98
C ALA A 176 2.69 -17.75 9.82
N GLU A 177 1.75 -18.64 10.12
CA GLU A 177 0.95 -19.34 9.12
C GLU A 177 0.04 -18.39 8.36
N GLU A 178 -0.63 -17.45 9.04
CA GLU A 178 -1.49 -16.46 8.40
C GLU A 178 -0.68 -15.51 7.50
N ALA A 179 0.50 -15.08 7.94
CA ALA A 179 1.41 -14.30 7.10
C ALA A 179 1.86 -15.10 5.85
N ASN A 180 2.13 -16.40 6.01
CA ASN A 180 2.48 -17.26 4.88
C ASN A 180 1.31 -17.45 3.92
N ARG A 181 0.09 -17.68 4.45
CA ARG A 181 -1.14 -17.78 3.64
C ARG A 181 -1.39 -16.52 2.82
N ARG A 182 -1.18 -15.33 3.39
CA ARG A 182 -1.31 -14.05 2.66
C ARG A 182 -0.31 -13.94 1.52
N ARG A 183 0.94 -14.38 1.73
CA ARG A 183 1.97 -14.41 0.69
C ARG A 183 1.60 -15.38 -0.44
N THR A 184 1.27 -16.62 -0.09
CA THR A 184 0.87 -17.62 -1.08
C THR A 184 -0.41 -17.23 -1.83
N ALA A 185 -1.37 -16.59 -1.16
CA ALA A 185 -2.58 -16.08 -1.82
C ALA A 185 -2.26 -14.94 -2.80
N ALA A 186 -1.33 -14.04 -2.45
CA ALA A 186 -0.88 -12.98 -3.35
C ALA A 186 -0.15 -13.56 -4.58
N GLU A 187 0.75 -14.51 -4.37
CA GLU A 187 1.45 -15.22 -5.46
C GLU A 187 0.48 -15.97 -6.38
N ALA A 188 -0.51 -16.67 -5.80
CA ALA A 188 -1.54 -17.37 -6.55
C ALA A 188 -2.43 -16.41 -7.35
N ALA A 189 -2.78 -15.25 -6.79
CA ALA A 189 -3.54 -14.22 -7.49
C ALA A 189 -2.77 -13.68 -8.72
N THR A 190 -1.47 -13.38 -8.56
CA THR A 190 -0.62 -12.95 -9.68
C THR A 190 -0.48 -14.04 -10.75
N ALA A 191 -0.31 -15.31 -10.35
CA ALA A 191 -0.23 -16.43 -11.29
C ALA A 191 -1.55 -16.65 -12.06
N ALA A 192 -2.69 -16.55 -11.38
CA ALA A 192 -4.01 -16.66 -11.98
C ALA A 192 -4.25 -15.54 -13.00
N GLU A 193 -3.81 -14.32 -12.69
CA GLU A 193 -3.96 -13.19 -13.61
C GLU A 193 -3.07 -13.34 -14.84
N ARG A 194 -1.81 -13.76 -14.68
CA ARG A 194 -0.93 -14.09 -15.82
C ARG A 194 -1.53 -15.17 -16.72
N ALA A 195 -2.15 -16.20 -16.14
CA ALA A 195 -2.81 -17.27 -16.89
C ALA A 195 -4.11 -16.80 -17.58
N ARG A 196 -4.80 -15.80 -17.05
CA ARG A 196 -5.96 -15.16 -17.70
C ARG A 196 -5.49 -14.37 -18.92
N ILE A 197 -4.52 -13.49 -18.74
CA ILE A 197 -3.94 -12.67 -19.80
C ILE A 197 -3.41 -13.54 -20.95
N ALA A 198 -2.68 -14.62 -20.63
CA ALA A 198 -2.17 -15.53 -21.65
C ALA A 198 -3.29 -16.17 -22.49
N ARG A 199 -4.43 -16.51 -21.88
CA ARG A 199 -5.60 -17.03 -22.60
C ARG A 199 -6.27 -15.97 -23.46
N GLU A 200 -6.48 -14.77 -22.93
CA GLU A 200 -7.04 -13.66 -23.71
C GLU A 200 -6.16 -13.31 -24.92
N LEU A 201 -4.84 -13.25 -24.73
CA LEU A 201 -3.87 -13.09 -25.83
C LEU A 201 -3.97 -14.24 -26.83
N HIS A 202 -4.03 -15.49 -26.36
CA HIS A 202 -4.15 -16.66 -27.22
C HIS A 202 -5.44 -16.66 -28.04
N ASP A 203 -6.58 -16.28 -27.44
CA ASP A 203 -7.88 -16.23 -28.11
C ASP A 203 -7.89 -15.15 -29.21
N VAL A 204 -7.34 -13.96 -28.92
CA VAL A 204 -7.19 -12.88 -29.91
C VAL A 204 -6.29 -13.32 -31.07
N VAL A 205 -5.13 -13.92 -30.79
CA VAL A 205 -4.22 -14.40 -31.83
C VAL A 205 -4.90 -15.47 -32.68
N THR A 206 -5.52 -16.46 -32.05
CA THR A 206 -6.15 -17.59 -32.74
C THR A 206 -7.27 -17.12 -33.65
N HIS A 207 -8.12 -16.19 -33.18
CA HIS A 207 -9.20 -15.63 -33.98
C HIS A 207 -8.68 -14.93 -35.25
N HIS A 208 -7.68 -14.07 -35.11
CA HIS A 208 -7.14 -13.30 -36.24
C HIS A 208 -6.35 -14.17 -37.22
N VAL A 209 -5.54 -15.10 -36.73
CA VAL A 209 -4.79 -16.02 -37.58
C VAL A 209 -5.74 -16.90 -38.38
N THR A 210 -6.79 -17.44 -37.75
CA THR A 210 -7.79 -18.25 -38.44
C THR A 210 -8.49 -17.45 -39.55
N ALA A 211 -8.89 -16.21 -39.26
CA ALA A 211 -9.51 -15.34 -40.27
C ALA A 211 -8.56 -15.04 -41.44
N MET A 212 -7.27 -14.79 -41.18
CA MET A 212 -6.27 -14.58 -42.23
C MET A 212 -6.08 -15.83 -43.10
N VAL A 213 -6.02 -17.02 -42.51
CA VAL A 213 -5.90 -18.29 -43.25
C VAL A 213 -7.10 -18.50 -44.16
N VAL A 214 -8.32 -18.37 -43.63
CA VAL A 214 -9.57 -18.53 -44.43
C VAL A 214 -9.63 -17.53 -45.59
N GLN A 215 -9.23 -16.27 -45.35
CA GLN A 215 -9.23 -15.25 -46.41
C GLN A 215 -8.12 -15.45 -47.45
N ALA A 216 -6.95 -15.95 -47.03
CA ALA A 216 -5.88 -16.31 -47.95
C ALA A 216 -6.29 -17.48 -48.86
N ASP A 217 -6.92 -18.52 -48.31
CA ASP A 217 -7.44 -19.66 -49.07
C ASP A 217 -8.52 -19.23 -50.06
N ALA A 218 -9.44 -18.35 -49.63
CA ALA A 218 -10.46 -17.79 -50.52
C ALA A 218 -9.86 -16.94 -51.65
N ALA A 219 -8.83 -16.15 -51.37
CA ALA A 219 -8.12 -15.37 -52.38
C ALA A 219 -7.41 -16.30 -53.39
N GLN A 220 -6.74 -17.35 -52.92
CA GLN A 220 -6.10 -18.37 -53.76
C GLN A 220 -7.08 -19.01 -54.73
N PHE A 221 -8.28 -19.39 -54.26
CA PHE A 221 -9.30 -20.00 -55.10
C PHE A 221 -9.83 -19.07 -56.20
N LEU A 222 -9.84 -17.75 -55.96
CA LEU A 222 -10.39 -16.74 -56.88
C LEU A 222 -9.37 -16.16 -57.86
N LEU A 223 -8.07 -16.46 -57.72
CA LEU A 223 -6.99 -15.86 -58.52
C LEU A 223 -7.23 -15.92 -60.04
N THR A 224 -7.70 -17.06 -60.56
CA THR A 224 -7.94 -17.26 -62.00
C THR A 224 -9.35 -16.87 -62.44
N SER A 225 -10.34 -16.93 -61.54
CA SER A 225 -11.75 -16.76 -61.90
C SER A 225 -12.27 -15.34 -61.67
N ALA A 226 -11.71 -14.61 -60.71
CA ALA A 226 -12.11 -13.26 -60.33
C ALA A 226 -10.93 -12.50 -59.67
N PRO A 227 -9.93 -12.05 -60.44
CA PRO A 227 -8.69 -11.47 -59.92
C PRO A 227 -8.91 -10.21 -59.05
N ASP A 228 -9.90 -9.37 -59.37
CA ASP A 228 -10.24 -8.20 -58.55
C ASP A 228 -10.72 -8.61 -57.13
N ARG A 229 -11.49 -9.70 -57.03
CA ARG A 229 -11.94 -10.24 -55.74
C ARG A 229 -10.81 -10.93 -54.97
N ALA A 230 -9.86 -11.56 -55.66
CA ALA A 230 -8.65 -12.08 -55.03
C ALA A 230 -7.80 -10.94 -54.43
N GLY A 231 -7.68 -9.80 -55.11
CA GLY A 231 -7.03 -8.59 -54.58
C GLY A 231 -7.71 -8.03 -53.32
N GLN A 232 -9.05 -8.07 -53.27
CA GLN A 232 -9.81 -7.70 -52.07
C GLN A 232 -9.54 -8.65 -50.89
N GLY A 233 -9.45 -9.96 -51.14
CA GLY A 233 -9.11 -10.95 -50.12
C GLY A 233 -7.71 -10.75 -49.52
N LEU A 234 -6.70 -10.47 -50.36
CA LEU A 234 -5.34 -10.15 -49.90
C LEU A 234 -5.28 -8.84 -49.09
N THR A 235 -6.07 -7.84 -49.45
CA THR A 235 -6.20 -6.59 -48.68
C THR A 235 -6.81 -6.86 -47.30
N ALA A 236 -7.86 -7.68 -47.24
CA ALA A 236 -8.53 -8.05 -46.01
C ALA A 236 -7.62 -8.85 -45.05
N VAL A 237 -6.74 -9.72 -45.58
CA VAL A 237 -5.67 -10.38 -44.80
C VAL A 237 -4.72 -9.34 -44.18
N SER A 238 -4.26 -8.37 -44.98
CA SER A 238 -3.35 -7.31 -44.52
C SER A 238 -3.99 -6.43 -43.44
N ASP A 239 -5.26 -6.07 -43.61
CA ASP A 239 -6.04 -5.28 -42.65
C ASP A 239 -6.28 -6.04 -41.34
N THR A 240 -6.55 -7.35 -41.43
CA THR A 240 -6.73 -8.22 -40.26
C THR A 240 -5.41 -8.38 -39.49
N GLY A 241 -4.28 -8.50 -40.19
CA GLY A 241 -2.94 -8.52 -39.59
C GLY A 241 -2.58 -7.22 -38.88
N ARG A 242 -2.86 -6.06 -39.50
CA ARG A 242 -2.64 -4.74 -38.88
C ARG A 242 -3.51 -4.55 -37.63
N ARG A 243 -4.77 -4.99 -37.67
CA ARG A 243 -5.68 -4.97 -36.51
C ARG A 243 -5.17 -5.85 -35.37
N ALA A 244 -4.82 -7.11 -35.66
CA ALA A 244 -4.29 -8.05 -34.67
C ALA A 244 -3.03 -7.51 -33.95
N LEU A 245 -2.07 -6.95 -34.70
CA LEU A 245 -0.86 -6.37 -34.13
C LEU A 245 -1.15 -5.11 -33.28
N THR A 246 -2.18 -4.35 -33.63
CA THR A 246 -2.60 -3.18 -32.84
C THR A 246 -3.23 -3.62 -31.52
N GLU A 247 -4.08 -4.65 -31.57
CA GLU A 247 -4.74 -5.21 -30.39
C GLU A 247 -3.74 -5.88 -29.43
N LEU A 248 -2.75 -6.61 -29.95
CA LEU A 248 -1.66 -7.17 -29.14
C LEU A 248 -0.78 -6.10 -28.49
N ARG A 249 -0.40 -5.06 -29.25
CA ARG A 249 0.37 -3.92 -28.70
C ARG A 249 -0.42 -3.15 -27.65
N TYR A 250 -1.75 -3.05 -27.83
CA TYR A 250 -2.63 -2.46 -26.83
C TYR A 250 -2.65 -3.29 -25.55
N LEU A 251 -2.86 -4.61 -25.63
CA LEU A 251 -2.87 -5.50 -24.46
C LEU A 251 -1.51 -5.52 -23.74
N LEU A 252 -0.40 -5.61 -24.48
CA LEU A 252 0.95 -5.52 -23.90
C LEU A 252 1.23 -4.16 -23.25
N GLY A 253 0.82 -3.06 -23.89
CA GLY A 253 0.99 -1.72 -23.33
C GLY A 253 0.20 -1.49 -22.04
N VAL A 254 -0.98 -2.11 -21.90
CA VAL A 254 -1.75 -2.09 -20.64
C VAL A 254 -1.02 -2.86 -19.53
N LEU A 255 -0.34 -3.96 -19.85
CA LEU A 255 0.45 -4.75 -18.90
C LEU A 255 1.74 -4.06 -18.47
N GLU A 256 2.44 -3.41 -19.40
CA GLU A 256 3.63 -2.62 -19.09
C GLU A 256 3.28 -1.42 -18.20
N ALA A 257 2.22 -0.68 -18.52
CA ALA A 257 1.76 0.46 -17.73
C ALA A 257 1.30 0.07 -16.31
N THR A 258 0.67 -1.09 -16.15
CA THR A 258 0.28 -1.61 -14.83
C THR A 258 1.48 -2.13 -14.02
N GLY A 259 2.48 -2.70 -14.69
CA GLY A 259 3.75 -3.10 -14.08
C GLY A 259 4.59 -1.91 -13.60
N GLU A 260 4.71 -0.85 -14.40
CA GLU A 260 5.39 0.39 -14.02
C GLU A 260 4.67 1.10 -12.87
N SER A 261 3.34 1.21 -12.92
CA SER A 261 2.56 1.84 -11.85
C SER A 261 2.75 1.12 -10.50
N ALA A 262 2.75 -0.22 -10.51
CA ALA A 262 3.00 -1.01 -9.30
C ALA A 262 4.45 -0.86 -8.77
N SER A 263 5.42 -0.73 -9.67
CA SER A 263 6.83 -0.50 -9.33
C SER A 263 7.04 0.91 -8.74
N GLU A 264 6.37 1.92 -9.26
CA GLU A 264 6.41 3.30 -8.74
C GLU A 264 5.75 3.39 -7.35
N ASP A 265 4.63 2.69 -7.14
CA ASP A 265 3.96 2.64 -5.84
C ASP A 265 4.80 1.91 -4.77
N LEU A 266 5.51 0.84 -5.17
CA LEU A 266 6.49 0.16 -4.33
C LEU A 266 7.67 1.07 -3.97
N ALA A 267 8.21 1.81 -4.94
CA ALA A 267 9.29 2.77 -4.72
C ALA A 267 8.86 3.92 -3.78
N ARG A 268 7.63 4.43 -3.94
CA ARG A 268 7.05 5.45 -3.06
C ARG A 268 6.82 4.94 -1.64
N ALA A 269 6.40 3.68 -1.49
CA ALA A 269 6.21 3.04 -0.19
C ALA A 269 7.52 2.70 0.53
N GLU A 270 8.59 2.35 -0.21
CA GLU A 270 9.94 2.17 0.34
C GLU A 270 10.55 3.51 0.77
N SER A 271 10.36 4.56 -0.03
CA SER A 271 10.80 5.93 0.30
C SER A 271 10.10 6.48 1.54
N ALA A 272 8.80 6.22 1.70
CA ALA A 272 8.04 6.59 2.89
C ALA A 272 8.42 5.79 4.16
N ARG A 273 9.07 4.62 4.03
CA ARG A 273 9.58 3.83 5.16
C ARG A 273 11.02 4.17 5.53
N ALA A 274 11.75 4.88 4.66
CA ALA A 274 13.16 5.21 4.85
C ALA A 274 13.41 6.45 5.75
N GLU A 275 12.37 7.13 6.23
CA GLU A 275 12.50 8.22 7.21
C GLU A 275 12.02 7.72 8.59
N PRO A 276 12.93 7.55 9.58
CA PRO A 276 13.46 8.73 10.27
C PRO A 276 14.94 8.61 10.70
N ALA A 277 15.51 9.80 10.99
CA ALA A 277 16.78 10.09 11.64
C ALA A 277 18.00 10.27 10.71
N ARG A 278 18.31 11.53 10.41
CA ARG A 278 19.33 12.31 11.12
C ARG A 278 19.31 13.76 10.63
N ARG A 279 18.94 14.69 11.51
CA ARG A 279 19.40 16.08 11.45
C ARG A 279 20.70 16.13 12.23
N GLU A 280 21.82 16.34 11.55
CA GLU A 280 23.04 16.91 12.13
C GLU A 280 23.67 17.87 11.10
N PRO A 281 24.28 18.98 11.56
CA PRO A 281 24.59 20.12 10.72
C PRO A 281 25.92 19.97 9.99
N GLU A 282 26.00 20.71 8.89
CA GLU A 282 27.03 20.76 7.87
C GLU A 282 28.43 21.11 8.42
N ARG A 283 29.44 20.39 7.91
CA ARG A 283 30.82 20.89 7.80
C ARG A 283 31.36 20.56 6.41
N GLU A 284 31.89 21.60 5.78
CA GLU A 284 32.40 21.67 4.42
C GLU A 284 33.57 20.70 4.12
N GLY A 285 33.60 20.26 2.86
CA GLY A 285 34.83 20.08 2.10
C GLY A 285 35.42 18.68 2.07
N LEU A 286 35.09 17.88 1.03
CA LEU A 286 36.08 17.30 0.13
C LEU A 286 35.40 16.64 -1.08
N PHE A 287 35.90 16.95 -2.27
CA PHE A 287 35.54 16.36 -3.55
C PHE A 287 35.52 14.82 -3.53
N ARG A 288 34.44 14.22 -4.05
CA ARG A 288 34.48 12.93 -4.73
C ARG A 288 33.40 12.89 -5.81
N GLU A 289 33.84 13.01 -7.06
CA GLU A 289 33.01 12.77 -8.24
C GLU A 289 32.48 11.33 -8.23
N GLY A 290 31.16 11.19 -8.05
CA GLY A 290 30.42 9.98 -8.38
C GLY A 290 29.68 10.21 -9.71
N PRO A 291 29.48 9.17 -10.54
CA PRO A 291 28.86 9.34 -11.84
C PRO A 291 27.42 9.84 -11.67
N GLN A 292 27.16 11.02 -12.22
CA GLN A 292 25.82 11.60 -12.32
C GLN A 292 24.92 10.60 -13.04
N ARG A 293 24.01 9.95 -12.30
CA ARG A 293 22.85 9.27 -12.89
C ARG A 293 21.93 10.36 -13.42
N GLY A 294 22.17 10.76 -14.67
CA GLY A 294 21.26 11.59 -15.43
C GLY A 294 19.88 10.94 -15.49
N ASP A 295 18.90 11.72 -15.08
CA ASP A 295 17.70 12.02 -15.86
C ASP A 295 17.22 10.88 -16.78
N ARG A 296 16.27 10.09 -16.28
CA ARG A 296 15.39 9.27 -17.12
C ARG A 296 13.95 9.34 -16.62
N ALA A 297 13.40 10.55 -16.62
CA ALA A 297 12.06 10.72 -17.17
C ALA A 297 12.24 10.88 -18.70
N PRO A 298 11.40 10.28 -19.57
CA PRO A 298 11.42 10.65 -20.97
C PRO A 298 11.14 12.16 -21.03
N ALA A 299 12.10 12.95 -21.53
CA ALA A 299 11.88 14.36 -21.78
C ALA A 299 10.74 14.47 -22.79
N LEU A 300 9.52 14.70 -22.30
CA LEU A 300 8.38 14.96 -23.14
C LEU A 300 8.71 16.19 -23.98
N GLY A 301 8.46 16.11 -25.28
CA GLY A 301 8.64 17.26 -26.17
C GLY A 301 7.85 18.47 -25.67
N ARG A 302 8.15 19.65 -26.17
CA ARG A 302 7.38 20.86 -25.86
C ARG A 302 6.04 20.83 -26.63
N VAL A 303 5.06 21.59 -26.14
CA VAL A 303 3.78 21.80 -26.85
C VAL A 303 4.02 22.30 -28.29
N ALA A 304 5.02 23.16 -28.47
CA ALA A 304 5.45 23.62 -29.80
C ALA A 304 5.86 22.47 -30.73
N ASP A 305 6.48 21.41 -30.20
CA ASP A 305 6.91 20.25 -30.99
C ASP A 305 5.70 19.44 -31.49
N LEU A 306 4.63 19.34 -30.68
CA LEU A 306 3.37 18.70 -31.08
C LEU A 306 2.64 19.47 -32.19
N VAL A 307 2.62 20.80 -32.09
CA VAL A 307 2.05 21.67 -33.14
C VAL A 307 2.78 21.44 -34.45
N GLU A 308 4.11 21.43 -34.41
CA GLU A 308 4.93 21.23 -35.60
C GLU A 308 4.74 19.83 -36.20
N GLN A 309 4.61 18.80 -35.35
CA GLN A 309 4.24 17.45 -35.78
C GLN A 309 2.86 17.42 -36.44
N GLY A 310 1.87 18.14 -35.90
CA GLY A 310 0.54 18.28 -36.50
C GLY A 310 0.58 18.93 -37.88
N ARG A 311 1.37 20.01 -38.05
CA ARG A 311 1.59 20.67 -39.35
C ARG A 311 2.20 19.74 -40.38
N ARG A 312 3.26 19.02 -40.02
CA ARG A 312 3.92 18.04 -40.90
C ARG A 312 2.99 16.88 -41.30
N SER A 313 1.99 16.60 -40.46
CA SER A 313 0.97 15.58 -40.73
C SER A 313 -0.19 16.10 -41.59
N GLY A 314 -0.10 17.34 -42.09
CA GLY A 314 -1.08 17.94 -43.02
C GLY A 314 -2.22 18.71 -42.35
N GLN A 315 -2.22 18.86 -41.02
CA GLN A 315 -3.21 19.68 -40.33
C GLN A 315 -2.80 21.17 -40.35
N PRO A 316 -3.64 22.11 -40.80
CA PRO A 316 -3.34 23.54 -40.72
C PRO A 316 -3.43 24.03 -39.27
N VAL A 317 -2.31 24.01 -38.54
CA VAL A 317 -2.27 24.42 -37.12
C VAL A 317 -1.65 25.81 -36.94
N GLU A 318 -2.41 26.76 -36.41
CA GLU A 318 -1.92 28.04 -35.90
C GLU A 318 -1.61 27.91 -34.40
N PHE A 319 -0.47 28.42 -33.95
CA PHE A 319 -0.06 28.36 -32.55
C PHE A 319 0.27 29.76 -32.02
N SER A 320 -0.34 30.10 -30.88
CA SER A 320 -0.07 31.33 -30.15
C SER A 320 0.25 31.00 -28.70
N GLU A 321 1.43 31.44 -28.24
CA GLU A 321 1.85 31.36 -26.85
C GLU A 321 1.88 32.77 -26.27
N ARG A 322 1.22 32.98 -25.13
CA ARG A 322 1.11 34.31 -24.48
C ARG A 322 1.50 34.22 -23.01
N GLY A 323 2.09 35.29 -22.48
CA GLY A 323 2.54 35.37 -21.09
C GLY A 323 3.97 34.84 -20.91
N GLU A 324 4.54 35.04 -19.72
CA GLU A 324 5.90 34.64 -19.40
C GLU A 324 5.94 33.19 -18.89
N ARG A 325 6.77 32.35 -19.53
CA ARG A 325 6.94 30.96 -19.11
C ARG A 325 7.74 30.89 -17.81
N ARG A 326 7.06 30.62 -16.70
CA ARG A 326 7.69 30.33 -15.40
C ARG A 326 7.98 28.82 -15.24
N PRO A 327 9.01 28.42 -14.48
CA PRO A 327 9.22 27.02 -14.10
C PRO A 327 7.99 26.46 -13.40
N ARG A 328 7.52 25.28 -13.81
CA ARG A 328 6.30 24.63 -13.30
C ARG A 328 6.62 23.19 -12.91
N SER A 329 5.74 22.58 -12.12
CA SER A 329 5.87 21.16 -11.80
C SER A 329 5.77 20.31 -13.07
N VAL A 330 6.50 19.20 -13.09
CA VAL A 330 6.52 18.23 -14.20
C VAL A 330 5.10 17.75 -14.53
N ASP A 331 4.24 17.59 -13.52
CA ASP A 331 2.86 17.15 -13.70
C ASP A 331 2.01 18.15 -14.50
N VAL A 332 2.22 19.45 -14.27
CA VAL A 332 1.53 20.52 -15.01
C VAL A 332 2.02 20.56 -16.46
N GLU A 333 3.31 20.40 -16.69
CA GLU A 333 3.87 20.35 -18.05
C GLU A 333 3.37 19.11 -18.81
N LEU A 334 3.35 17.93 -18.17
CA LEU A 334 2.86 16.69 -18.76
C LEU A 334 1.35 16.74 -19.05
N ALA A 335 0.54 17.26 -18.11
CA ALA A 335 -0.88 17.44 -18.35
C ALA A 335 -1.14 18.38 -19.52
N SER A 336 -0.40 19.50 -19.58
CA SER A 336 -0.49 20.47 -20.67
C SER A 336 -0.16 19.85 -22.02
N TYR A 337 0.95 19.10 -22.09
CA TYR A 337 1.38 18.37 -23.28
C TYR A 337 0.33 17.38 -23.76
N ARG A 338 -0.21 16.56 -22.85
CA ARG A 338 -1.19 15.51 -23.18
C ARG A 338 -2.52 16.07 -23.65
N VAL A 339 -2.98 17.18 -23.08
CA VAL A 339 -4.21 17.87 -23.53
C VAL A 339 -4.07 18.30 -24.99
N VAL A 340 -2.95 18.93 -25.34
CA VAL A 340 -2.69 19.37 -26.73
C VAL A 340 -2.52 18.16 -27.66
N GLN A 341 -1.79 17.12 -27.23
CA GLN A 341 -1.58 15.91 -28.04
C GLN A 341 -2.89 15.23 -28.42
N GLU A 342 -3.78 15.00 -27.44
CA GLU A 342 -5.07 14.36 -27.69
C GLU A 342 -5.97 15.24 -28.55
N ALA A 343 -5.99 16.55 -28.30
CA ALA A 343 -6.78 17.50 -29.09
C ALA A 343 -6.35 17.51 -30.57
N LEU A 344 -5.04 17.58 -30.84
CA LEU A 344 -4.50 17.51 -32.21
C LEU A 344 -4.74 16.14 -32.85
N THR A 345 -4.64 15.06 -32.10
CA THR A 345 -4.96 13.71 -32.59
C THR A 345 -6.43 13.59 -32.98
N ASN A 346 -7.33 14.17 -32.19
CA ASN A 346 -8.76 14.19 -32.50
C ASN A 346 -9.07 15.09 -33.69
N ALA A 347 -8.39 16.24 -33.82
CA ALA A 347 -8.50 17.09 -35.00
C ALA A 347 -8.09 16.33 -36.27
N MET A 348 -6.96 15.61 -36.26
CA MET A 348 -6.52 14.80 -37.40
C MET A 348 -7.47 13.63 -37.72
N LYS A 349 -8.10 13.03 -36.71
CA LYS A 349 -9.03 11.90 -36.91
C LYS A 349 -10.40 12.34 -37.43
N HIS A 350 -10.90 13.48 -36.96
CA HIS A 350 -12.31 13.87 -37.13
C HIS A 350 -12.52 15.12 -37.97
N ALA A 351 -11.49 15.93 -38.17
CA ALA A 351 -11.53 17.19 -38.90
C ALA A 351 -10.20 17.41 -39.67
N ALA A 352 -9.74 16.35 -40.35
CA ALA A 352 -8.50 16.36 -41.12
C ALA A 352 -8.52 17.52 -42.14
N GLY A 353 -7.47 18.34 -42.13
CA GLY A 353 -7.33 19.47 -43.05
C GLY A 353 -8.08 20.75 -42.65
N GLN A 354 -8.85 20.73 -41.55
CA GLN A 354 -9.54 21.94 -41.08
C GLN A 354 -8.61 22.86 -40.27
N PRO A 355 -8.79 24.19 -40.35
CA PRO A 355 -8.04 25.14 -39.53
C PRO A 355 -8.13 24.80 -38.05
N THR A 356 -6.98 24.65 -37.41
CA THR A 356 -6.85 24.31 -35.99
C THR A 356 -6.02 25.38 -35.29
N ARG A 357 -6.52 25.97 -34.21
CA ARG A 357 -5.80 27.00 -33.43
C ARG A 357 -5.50 26.47 -32.05
N VAL A 358 -4.22 26.51 -31.66
CA VAL A 358 -3.72 26.15 -30.33
C VAL A 358 -3.25 27.43 -29.64
N LEU A 359 -3.93 27.79 -28.54
CA LEU A 359 -3.58 28.93 -27.69
C LEU A 359 -3.11 28.40 -26.33
N LEU A 360 -1.89 28.79 -25.94
CA LEU A 360 -1.32 28.52 -24.62
C LEU A 360 -1.07 29.85 -23.92
N ARG A 361 -1.70 30.07 -22.76
CA ARG A 361 -1.50 31.26 -21.94
C ARG A 361 -0.87 30.89 -20.61
N HIS A 362 0.25 31.55 -20.33
CA HIS A 362 0.96 31.47 -19.06
C HIS A 362 0.46 32.58 -18.14
N GLY A 363 -0.49 32.26 -17.25
CA GLY A 363 -0.84 33.10 -16.12
C GLY A 363 0.05 32.85 -14.91
N GLU A 364 -0.08 33.71 -13.90
CA GLU A 364 0.64 33.60 -12.63
C GLU A 364 0.14 32.43 -11.78
N GLU A 365 -1.18 32.24 -11.72
CA GLU A 365 -1.86 31.21 -10.93
C GLU A 365 -2.34 30.02 -11.76
N HIS A 366 -2.49 30.19 -13.07
CA HIS A 366 -3.02 29.16 -13.97
C HIS A 366 -2.33 29.10 -15.34
N VAL A 367 -2.34 27.91 -15.92
CA VAL A 367 -2.07 27.64 -17.34
C VAL A 367 -3.40 27.50 -18.04
N GLU A 368 -3.66 28.33 -19.05
CA GLU A 368 -4.84 28.19 -19.89
C GLU A 368 -4.43 27.59 -21.24
N LEU A 369 -5.11 26.52 -21.63
CA LEU A 369 -4.96 25.86 -22.92
C LEU A 369 -6.30 25.90 -23.65
N GLN A 370 -6.27 26.30 -24.91
CA GLN A 370 -7.44 26.29 -25.78
C GLN A 370 -7.04 25.75 -27.14
N VAL A 371 -7.68 24.66 -27.55
CA VAL A 371 -7.52 24.08 -28.89
C VAL A 371 -8.86 24.12 -29.57
N THR A 372 -8.95 24.88 -30.67
CA THR A 372 -10.16 24.98 -31.49
C THR A 372 -9.88 24.39 -32.86
N THR A 373 -10.79 23.58 -33.36
CA THR A 373 -10.76 23.06 -34.73
C THR A 373 -12.02 23.50 -35.42
N ASP A 374 -11.89 24.20 -36.53
CA ASP A 374 -13.04 24.62 -37.33
C ASP A 374 -13.64 23.39 -38.04
N GLY A 375 -14.91 23.47 -38.39
CA GLY A 375 -15.63 22.38 -39.01
C GLY A 375 -17.08 22.78 -39.29
N PRO A 376 -17.83 21.96 -40.04
CA PRO A 376 -19.23 22.27 -40.31
C PRO A 376 -20.02 22.46 -39.01
N LEU A 377 -21.08 23.28 -39.06
CA LEU A 377 -22.06 23.36 -37.97
C LEU A 377 -22.55 21.95 -37.67
N ALA A 378 -22.16 21.41 -36.52
CA ALA A 378 -22.73 20.18 -36.05
C ALA A 378 -24.22 20.45 -35.83
N ALA A 379 -25.10 19.69 -36.50
CA ALA A 379 -26.50 19.63 -36.11
C ALA A 379 -26.57 19.36 -34.59
N PRO A 380 -27.63 19.78 -33.87
CA PRO A 380 -27.81 19.41 -32.46
C PRO A 380 -28.02 17.90 -32.37
N VAL A 381 -26.92 17.16 -32.45
CA VAL A 381 -26.86 15.73 -32.22
C VAL A 381 -26.81 15.59 -30.72
N THR A 382 -27.85 14.97 -30.16
CA THR A 382 -27.76 14.34 -28.85
C THR A 382 -26.53 13.43 -28.87
N TRP A 383 -25.45 13.92 -28.28
CA TRP A 383 -24.22 13.17 -28.11
C TRP A 383 -24.55 11.89 -27.33
N THR A 384 -24.68 10.78 -28.05
CA THR A 384 -24.66 9.46 -27.45
C THR A 384 -23.20 9.04 -27.45
N PRO A 385 -22.57 8.88 -26.27
CA PRO A 385 -21.18 8.46 -26.22
C PRO A 385 -21.06 7.08 -26.85
N GLY A 386 -20.47 7.01 -28.04
CA GLY A 386 -20.05 5.74 -28.63
C GLY A 386 -18.99 5.08 -27.74
N PRO A 387 -18.98 3.75 -27.59
CA PRO A 387 -18.14 3.03 -26.61
C PRO A 387 -16.62 3.16 -26.80
N ALA A 388 -16.15 3.80 -27.89
CA ALA A 388 -14.75 4.00 -28.22
C ALA A 388 -14.27 5.46 -28.26
N GLY A 389 -15.16 6.46 -28.39
CA GLY A 389 -14.76 7.86 -28.62
C GLY A 389 -14.54 8.73 -27.37
N GLY A 390 -15.04 8.30 -26.21
CA GLY A 390 -15.08 9.13 -24.99
C GLY A 390 -13.98 8.88 -23.96
N ARG A 391 -13.16 7.82 -24.10
CA ARG A 391 -12.21 7.41 -23.05
C ARG A 391 -11.00 8.35 -22.92
N GLY A 392 -10.50 8.89 -24.04
CA GLY A 392 -9.34 9.80 -24.04
C GLY A 392 -9.62 11.10 -23.28
N LEU A 393 -10.69 11.80 -23.66
CA LEU A 393 -11.11 13.05 -23.00
C LEU A 393 -11.60 12.84 -21.56
N ALA A 394 -12.27 11.73 -21.25
CA ALA A 394 -12.66 11.40 -19.87
C ALA A 394 -11.44 11.16 -18.97
N GLY A 395 -10.42 10.43 -19.47
CA GLY A 395 -9.17 10.21 -18.78
C GLY A 395 -8.36 11.49 -18.58
N LEU A 396 -8.32 12.37 -19.58
CA LEU A 396 -7.67 13.69 -19.45
C LEU A 396 -8.38 14.59 -18.44
N ARG A 397 -9.72 14.61 -18.44
CA ARG A 397 -10.51 15.39 -17.48
C ARG A 397 -10.25 14.93 -16.03
N ALA A 398 -10.14 13.63 -15.80
CA ALA A 398 -9.76 13.10 -14.50
C ALA A 398 -8.38 13.58 -14.07
N ARG A 399 -7.37 13.52 -14.96
CA ARG A 399 -5.99 13.96 -14.66
C ARG A 399 -5.88 15.46 -14.39
N VAL A 400 -6.54 16.29 -15.19
CA VAL A 400 -6.55 17.75 -14.98
C VAL A 400 -7.21 18.10 -13.65
N ARG A 401 -8.29 17.40 -13.27
CA ARG A 401 -8.94 17.55 -11.96
C ARG A 401 -8.04 17.14 -10.78
N MET A 402 -7.20 16.12 -10.93
CA MET A 402 -6.23 15.75 -9.87
C MET A 402 -5.22 16.86 -9.59
N LEU A 403 -4.93 17.71 -10.58
CA LEU A 403 -4.07 18.89 -10.42
C LEU A 403 -4.84 20.13 -9.90
N GLY A 404 -6.12 19.99 -9.58
CA GLY A 404 -6.99 21.10 -9.20
C GLY A 404 -7.45 21.96 -10.38
N GLY A 405 -7.29 21.46 -11.61
CA GLY A 405 -7.70 22.15 -12.83
C GLY A 405 -9.04 21.68 -13.38
N GLU A 406 -9.47 22.33 -14.45
CA GLU A 406 -10.70 22.04 -15.18
C GLU A 406 -10.43 21.77 -16.67
N LEU A 407 -11.19 20.83 -17.25
CA LEU A 407 -11.12 20.51 -18.68
C LEU A 407 -12.52 20.34 -19.28
N GLU A 408 -12.82 21.20 -20.25
CA GLU A 408 -14.03 21.23 -21.04
C GLU A 408 -13.73 20.83 -22.48
N ALA A 409 -14.61 20.06 -23.09
CA ALA A 409 -14.46 19.66 -24.48
C ALA A 409 -15.86 19.49 -25.10
N GLY A 410 -16.11 20.13 -26.23
CA GLY A 410 -17.43 20.12 -26.86
C GLY A 410 -17.50 20.85 -28.21
N PRO A 411 -18.64 20.72 -28.91
CA PRO A 411 -18.88 21.46 -30.14
C PRO A 411 -19.02 22.95 -29.87
N ARG A 412 -18.57 23.78 -30.82
CA ARG A 412 -18.72 25.25 -30.76
C ARG A 412 -20.05 25.70 -31.37
N PRO A 413 -20.67 26.77 -30.85
CA PRO A 413 -21.91 27.33 -31.41
C PRO A 413 -21.77 27.75 -32.87
N GLU A 414 -20.63 28.30 -33.25
CA GLU A 414 -20.27 28.70 -34.61
C GLU A 414 -19.77 27.54 -35.51
N GLY A 415 -19.80 26.29 -35.03
CA GLY A 415 -19.30 25.12 -35.75
C GLY A 415 -17.87 24.72 -35.35
N GLY A 416 -17.55 23.44 -35.53
CA GLY A 416 -16.28 22.87 -35.08
C GLY A 416 -16.28 22.40 -33.63
N PHE A 417 -15.09 22.18 -33.06
CA PHE A 417 -14.88 21.59 -31.74
C PHE A 417 -13.86 22.39 -30.94
N GLU A 418 -14.10 22.55 -29.64
CA GLU A 418 -13.20 23.20 -28.69
C GLU A 418 -12.81 22.25 -27.57
N VAL A 419 -11.52 22.27 -27.21
CA VAL A 419 -10.99 21.73 -25.95
C VAL A 419 -10.36 22.87 -25.18
N ARG A 420 -10.84 23.10 -23.95
CA ARG A 420 -10.35 24.14 -23.04
C ARG A 420 -9.89 23.49 -21.75
N ALA A 421 -8.71 23.87 -21.27
CA ALA A 421 -8.19 23.40 -19.99
C ALA A 421 -7.56 24.54 -19.19
N THR A 422 -7.85 24.57 -17.89
CA THR A 422 -7.27 25.52 -16.93
C THR A 422 -6.58 24.70 -15.85
N ILE A 423 -5.25 24.81 -15.74
CA ILE A 423 -4.44 24.00 -14.82
C ILE A 423 -3.74 24.94 -13.83
N PRO A 424 -3.92 24.79 -12.50
CA PRO A 424 -3.20 25.61 -11.53
C PRO A 424 -1.68 25.52 -11.69
N SER A 425 -1.03 26.67 -11.83
CA SER A 425 0.43 26.78 -11.76
C SER A 425 0.83 26.94 -10.29
N LYS A 426 0.70 25.87 -9.51
CA LYS A 426 1.28 25.86 -8.16
C LYS A 426 2.80 26.10 -8.28
N PRO A 427 3.37 27.12 -7.62
CA PRO A 427 4.81 27.15 -7.41
C PRO A 427 5.21 25.96 -6.53
N LEU A 428 6.38 25.37 -6.76
CA LEU A 428 6.99 24.44 -5.81
C LEU A 428 7.02 25.13 -4.44
N GLN A 429 6.32 24.58 -3.46
CA GLN A 429 6.56 24.93 -2.06
C GLN A 429 7.96 24.38 -1.73
N GLU A 430 8.85 25.29 -1.33
CA GLU A 430 10.19 24.96 -0.78
C GLU A 430 10.10 24.05 0.45
#